data_AF-A0A830GVE7-F1
#
_entry.id   AF-A0A830GVE7-F1
#
_cell.length_a   1.000
_cell.length_b   1.000
_cell.length_c   1.000
_cell.angle_alpha   90.00
_cell.angle_beta   90.00
_cell.angle_gamma   90.00
#
_symmetry.space_group_name_H-M   'P 1'
#
loop_
_entity.id
_entity.type
_entity.pdbx_description
1 polymer ?
#
loop_
_entity_poly.entity_id
_entity_poly.type
_entity_poly.pdbx_seq_one_letter_code
_entity_poly.pdbx_strand_id
1 'polypeptide(L)'
;MLNVEVKYSDGIYLIYVNGERVGIKIDDLVEVDVVNEWTHSVSAVVEVGDGKMLYGNDIIDGKDVELVGYENKRRRELIAVRTKCQCSQDELRNLVMDILSRYQGRALMDYLQSRRKTTQASA
;
A
#
# COMPACT_ATOMS: atom_id res chain seq x y z
N MET A 1 -14.62 8.79 4.38
CA MET A 1 -13.46 8.56 5.26
C MET A 1 -13.14 7.07 5.26
N LEU A 2 -11.89 6.69 4.98
CA LEU A 2 -11.47 5.29 5.04
C LEU A 2 -11.37 4.85 6.51
N ASN A 3 -11.74 3.61 6.81
CA ASN A 3 -11.57 2.98 8.11
C ASN A 3 -10.44 1.95 8.01
N VAL A 4 -9.37 2.12 8.80
CA VAL A 4 -8.24 1.18 8.84
C VAL A 4 -8.35 0.25 10.04
N GLU A 5 -8.47 -1.04 9.78
CA GLU A 5 -8.47 -2.10 10.79
C GLU A 5 -7.17 -2.90 10.69
N VAL A 6 -6.59 -3.24 11.84
CA VAL A 6 -5.39 -4.07 11.92
C VAL A 6 -5.75 -5.30 12.76
N LYS A 7 -5.57 -6.49 12.19
CA LYS A 7 -5.91 -7.78 12.83
C LYS A 7 -4.65 -8.64 12.92
N TYR A 8 -4.40 -9.24 14.08
CA TYR A 8 -3.28 -10.17 14.24
C TYR A 8 -3.74 -11.60 13.96
N SER A 9 -3.04 -12.30 13.07
CA SER A 9 -3.30 -13.71 12.71
C SER A 9 -1.96 -14.38 12.40
N ASP A 10 -1.72 -15.57 12.95
CA ASP A 10 -0.60 -16.44 12.57
C ASP A 10 0.79 -15.76 12.55
N GLY A 11 1.08 -14.91 13.53
CA GLY A 11 2.38 -14.25 13.63
C GLY A 11 2.49 -12.95 12.83
N ILE A 12 1.47 -12.56 12.06
CA ILE A 12 1.49 -11.37 11.21
C ILE A 12 0.30 -10.45 11.50
N TYR A 13 0.46 -9.16 11.21
CA TYR A 13 -0.63 -8.21 11.24
C TYR A 13 -1.18 -8.04 9.82
N LEU A 14 -2.48 -8.25 9.66
CA LEU A 14 -3.23 -8.01 8.43
C LEU A 14 -3.87 -6.63 8.49
N ILE A 15 -3.68 -5.84 7.44
CA ILE A 15 -4.17 -4.46 7.34
C ILE A 15 -5.37 -4.43 6.41
N TYR A 16 -6.49 -3.93 6.90
CA TYR A 16 -7.73 -3.81 6.17
C TYR A 16 -8.17 -2.36 6.06
N VAL A 17 -8.73 -2.00 4.91
CA VAL A 17 -9.37 -0.71 4.67
C VAL A 17 -10.80 -0.95 4.21
N ASN A 18 -11.76 -0.47 5.01
CA ASN A 18 -13.20 -0.68 4.76
C ASN A 18 -13.56 -2.16 4.52
N GLY A 19 -12.89 -3.09 5.22
CA GLY A 19 -13.10 -4.53 5.11
C GLY A 19 -12.27 -5.24 4.04
N GLU A 20 -11.56 -4.51 3.18
CA GLU A 20 -10.70 -5.08 2.14
C GLU A 20 -9.25 -5.17 2.65
N ARG A 21 -8.59 -6.32 2.49
CA ARG A 21 -7.17 -6.44 2.85
C ARG A 21 -6.34 -5.62 1.86
N VAL A 22 -5.51 -4.72 2.37
CA VAL A 22 -4.65 -3.84 1.56
C VAL A 22 -3.17 -3.96 1.91
N GLY A 23 -2.82 -4.78 2.89
CA GLY A 23 -1.42 -4.88 3.30
C GLY A 23 -1.21 -5.81 4.47
N ILE A 24 0.05 -5.89 4.87
CA ILE A 24 0.53 -6.70 5.98
C ILE A 24 1.62 -5.96 6.75
N LYS A 25 1.79 -6.32 8.02
CA LYS A 25 2.99 -6.00 8.80
C LYS A 25 3.56 -7.28 9.39
N ILE A 26 4.83 -7.56 9.09
CA ILE A 26 5.60 -8.70 9.60
C ILE A 26 6.79 -8.13 10.35
N ASP A 27 6.85 -8.38 11.66
CA ASP A 27 7.80 -7.71 12.55
C ASP A 27 7.79 -6.18 12.33
N ASP A 28 8.88 -5.56 11.91
CA ASP A 28 8.97 -4.13 11.64
C ASP A 28 8.69 -3.76 10.17
N LEU A 29 8.52 -4.72 9.26
CA LEU A 29 8.22 -4.45 7.86
C LEU A 29 6.72 -4.25 7.67
N VAL A 30 6.33 -3.10 7.10
CA VAL A 30 4.98 -2.82 6.61
C VAL A 30 5.01 -2.85 5.09
N GLU A 31 4.08 -3.58 4.49
CA GLU A 31 3.81 -3.57 3.05
C GLU A 31 2.34 -3.21 2.83
N VAL A 32 2.11 -2.22 1.99
CA VAL A 32 0.77 -1.80 1.55
C VAL A 32 0.70 -1.98 0.04
N ASP A 33 -0.25 -2.79 -0.39
CA ASP A 33 -0.59 -2.98 -1.78
C ASP A 33 -1.16 -1.67 -2.33
N VAL A 34 -0.58 -1.21 -3.43
CA VAL A 34 -1.10 -0.06 -4.15
C VAL A 34 -1.24 -0.39 -5.62
N VAL A 35 -2.05 0.37 -6.36
CA VAL A 35 -2.16 0.22 -7.81
C VAL A 35 -2.32 1.59 -8.42
N ASN A 36 -1.25 2.08 -9.06
CA ASN A 36 -1.25 3.37 -9.73
C ASN A 36 -0.19 3.42 -10.84
N GLU A 37 -0.24 4.45 -11.69
CA GLU A 37 0.82 4.71 -12.65
C GLU A 37 2.13 5.06 -11.93
N TRP A 38 3.24 4.48 -12.39
CA TRP A 38 4.55 4.81 -11.85
C TRP A 38 5.04 6.15 -12.41
N THR A 39 5.13 7.15 -11.54
CA THR A 39 5.62 8.49 -11.88
C THR A 39 6.89 8.89 -11.12
N HIS A 40 7.51 7.93 -10.44
CA HIS A 40 8.63 8.17 -9.52
C HIS A 40 10.00 7.92 -10.15
N SER A 41 11.04 8.48 -9.55
CA SER A 41 12.42 8.18 -9.93
C SER A 41 12.75 6.72 -9.61
N VAL A 42 13.42 6.04 -10.54
CA VAL A 42 13.85 4.65 -10.39
C VAL A 42 15.26 4.62 -9.82
N SER A 43 15.44 3.99 -8.67
CA SER A 43 16.73 3.77 -8.01
C SER A 43 17.38 2.46 -8.42
N ALA A 44 16.58 1.42 -8.68
CA ALA A 44 17.07 0.13 -9.15
C ALA A 44 16.04 -0.56 -10.05
N VAL A 45 16.55 -1.46 -10.91
CA VAL A 45 15.76 -2.25 -11.85
C VAL A 45 16.22 -3.71 -11.77
N VAL A 46 15.26 -4.63 -11.72
CA VAL A 46 15.53 -6.07 -11.80
C VAL A 46 14.71 -6.64 -12.95
N GLU A 47 15.36 -7.27 -13.93
CA GLU A 47 14.68 -7.92 -15.04
C GLU A 47 13.95 -9.20 -14.55
N VAL A 48 12.68 -9.36 -14.91
CA VAL A 48 11.84 -10.50 -14.53
C VAL A 48 11.03 -10.96 -15.73
N GLY A 49 11.45 -12.06 -16.36
CA GLY A 49 10.80 -12.58 -17.56
C GLY A 49 10.85 -11.59 -18.73
N ASP A 50 9.68 -11.15 -19.20
CA ASP A 50 9.54 -10.13 -20.25
C ASP A 50 9.24 -8.72 -19.72
N GLY A 51 9.33 -8.54 -18.40
CA GLY A 51 9.12 -7.27 -17.69
C GLY A 51 10.25 -6.94 -16.72
N LYS A 52 10.04 -5.91 -15.91
CA LYS A 52 11.02 -5.38 -14.95
C LYS A 52 10.35 -5.03 -13.64
N MET A 53 10.97 -5.42 -12.53
CA MET A 53 10.68 -4.82 -11.23
C MET A 53 11.42 -3.50 -11.13
N LEU A 54 10.70 -2.47 -10.70
CA LEU A 54 11.23 -1.12 -10.48
C LEU A 54 11.26 -0.86 -8.98
N TYR A 55 12.34 -0.26 -8.52
CA TYR A 55 12.49 0.19 -7.15
C TYR A 55 12.73 1.70 -7.13
N GLY A 56 12.16 2.37 -6.15
CA GLY A 56 12.32 3.79 -5.89
C GLY A 56 12.24 4.05 -4.40
N ASN A 57 12.62 5.25 -3.98
CA ASN A 57 12.51 5.67 -2.58
C ASN A 57 11.80 7.02 -2.52
N ASP A 58 11.08 7.26 -1.43
CA ASP A 58 10.45 8.53 -1.10
C ASP A 58 10.40 8.69 0.43
N ILE A 59 9.87 9.82 0.91
CA ILE A 59 9.71 10.12 2.33
C ILE A 59 8.26 10.49 2.62
N ILE A 60 7.66 9.84 3.61
CA ILE A 60 6.36 10.18 4.20
C ILE A 60 6.56 10.46 5.69
N ASP A 61 6.20 11.66 6.14
CA ASP A 61 6.29 12.08 7.55
C ASP A 61 7.65 11.77 8.19
N GLY A 62 8.73 12.04 7.45
CA GLY A 62 10.10 11.79 7.88
C GLY A 62 10.52 10.33 7.90
N LYS A 63 9.66 9.40 7.43
CA LYS A 63 9.97 7.97 7.27
C LYS A 63 10.33 7.66 5.84
N ASP A 64 11.41 6.90 5.65
CA ASP A 64 11.77 6.36 4.34
C ASP A 64 10.75 5.29 3.92
N VAL A 65 10.28 5.40 2.68
CA VAL A 65 9.41 4.42 2.04
C VAL A 65 10.07 3.91 0.76
N GLU A 66 10.06 2.59 0.58
CA GLU A 66 10.44 1.92 -0.66
C GLU A 66 9.20 1.79 -1.55
N LEU A 67 9.35 2.23 -2.79
CA LEU A 67 8.34 2.12 -3.84
C LEU A 67 8.69 0.92 -4.71
N VAL A 68 7.75 -0.01 -4.85
CA VAL A 68 7.92 -1.22 -5.65
C VAL A 68 6.96 -1.19 -6.83
N GLY A 69 7.51 -1.23 -8.03
CA GLY A 69 6.77 -1.17 -9.28
C GLY A 69 7.03 -2.35 -10.19
N TYR A 70 6.18 -2.48 -11.19
CA TYR A 70 6.34 -3.43 -12.28
C TYR A 70 6.14 -2.76 -13.63
N GLU A 71 7.04 -3.03 -14.56
CA GLU A 71 6.98 -2.58 -15.94
C GLU A 71 6.86 -3.78 -16.88
N ASN A 72 5.97 -3.68 -17.85
CA ASN A 72 5.95 -4.54 -19.03
C ASN A 72 5.80 -3.70 -20.30
N LYS A 73 5.65 -4.34 -21.47
CA LYS A 73 5.51 -3.66 -22.77
C LYS A 73 4.32 -2.70 -22.88
N ARG A 74 3.34 -2.77 -21.97
CA ARG A 74 2.09 -2.01 -22.04
C ARG A 74 1.99 -0.93 -20.97
N ARG A 75 2.52 -1.19 -19.79
CA ARG A 75 2.28 -0.35 -18.61
C ARG A 75 3.45 -0.38 -17.65
N ARG A 76 3.57 0.70 -16.90
CA ARG A 76 4.48 0.88 -15.78
C ARG A 76 3.66 1.27 -14.56
N GLU A 77 3.63 0.42 -13.54
CA GLU A 77 2.75 0.59 -12.39
C GLU A 77 3.52 0.53 -11.09
N LEU A 78 3.11 1.36 -10.13
CA LEU A 78 3.43 1.20 -8.72
C LEU A 78 2.46 0.16 -8.15
N ILE A 79 3.01 -0.89 -7.52
CA ILE A 79 2.25 -2.06 -7.06
C ILE A 79 2.32 -2.26 -5.54
N ALA A 80 3.33 -1.73 -4.87
CA ALA A 80 3.43 -1.77 -3.43
C ALA A 80 4.27 -0.61 -2.89
N VAL A 81 3.99 -0.25 -1.63
CA VAL A 81 4.81 0.65 -0.84
C VAL A 81 5.22 -0.09 0.42
N ARG A 82 6.52 -0.07 0.71
CA ARG A 82 7.12 -0.75 1.85
C ARG A 82 7.81 0.24 2.75
N THR A 83 7.77 0.00 4.05
CA THR A 83 8.54 0.81 5.00
C THR A 83 8.75 0.05 6.30
N LYS A 84 9.81 0.44 7.00
CA LYS A 84 10.08 -0.06 8.34
C LYS A 84 9.31 0.77 9.36
N CYS A 85 8.55 0.13 10.23
CA CYS A 85 7.71 0.76 11.24
C CYS A 85 7.72 -0.05 12.55
N GLN A 86 8.55 0.37 13.51
CA GLN A 86 8.40 0.01 14.92
C GLN A 86 7.44 0.99 15.58
N CYS A 87 6.15 0.81 15.29
CA CYS A 87 5.13 1.79 15.62
C CYS A 87 3.94 1.16 16.31
N SER A 88 3.21 1.97 17.08
CA SER A 88 1.90 1.65 17.64
C SER A 88 0.87 1.39 16.54
N GLN A 89 -0.26 0.79 16.89
CA GLN A 89 -1.34 0.57 15.93
C GLN A 89 -1.90 1.88 15.34
N ASP A 90 -1.96 2.96 16.12
CA ASP A 90 -2.49 4.24 15.64
C ASP A 90 -1.52 4.90 14.65
N GLU A 91 -0.23 4.85 14.92
CA GLU A 91 0.80 5.28 13.97
C GLU A 91 0.78 4.44 12.69
N LEU A 92 0.57 3.12 12.80
CA LEU A 92 0.40 2.25 11.63
C LEU A 92 -0.85 2.63 10.82
N ARG A 93 -1.97 2.91 11.47
CA ARG A 93 -3.21 3.34 10.80
C ARG A 93 -2.97 4.65 10.03
N ASN A 94 -2.32 5.63 10.65
CA ASN A 94 -2.01 6.91 10.01
C ASN A 94 -1.07 6.71 8.82
N LEU A 95 0.01 5.95 9.00
CA LEU A 95 0.95 5.62 7.93
C LEU A 95 0.26 4.97 6.73
N VAL A 96 -0.62 3.99 6.96
CA VAL A 96 -1.40 3.35 5.88
C VAL A 96 -2.29 4.36 5.17
N MET A 97 -2.95 5.25 5.92
CA MET A 97 -3.77 6.32 5.33
C MET A 97 -2.95 7.26 4.46
N ASP A 98 -1.75 7.65 4.90
CA ASP A 98 -0.87 8.56 4.16
C ASP A 98 -0.34 7.90 2.88
N ILE A 99 0.07 6.63 2.97
CA ILE A 99 0.49 5.82 1.81
C ILE A 99 -0.64 5.77 0.77
N LEU A 100 -1.85 5.41 1.19
CA LEU A 100 -2.98 5.29 0.26
C LEU A 100 -3.37 6.64 -0.32
N SER A 101 -3.39 7.70 0.48
CA SER A 101 -3.70 9.06 0.03
C SER A 101 -2.71 9.55 -1.03
N ARG A 102 -1.42 9.22 -0.88
CA ARG A 102 -0.34 9.70 -1.75
C ARG A 102 -0.17 8.86 -3.01
N TYR A 103 -0.26 7.54 -2.89
CA TYR A 103 0.15 6.62 -3.95
C TYR A 103 -0.99 5.86 -4.60
N GLN A 104 -2.16 5.72 -3.97
CA GLN A 104 -3.23 4.91 -4.53
C GLN A 104 -3.91 5.58 -5.71
N GLY A 105 -4.10 4.84 -6.80
CA GLY A 105 -4.88 5.30 -7.94
C GLY A 105 -6.35 5.55 -7.59
N ARG A 106 -6.95 6.58 -8.21
CA ARG A 106 -8.33 7.01 -7.95
C ARG A 106 -9.36 5.87 -8.04
N ALA A 107 -9.21 4.97 -9.00
CA ALA A 107 -10.15 3.87 -9.21
C ALA A 107 -10.24 2.93 -7.99
N LEU A 108 -9.12 2.55 -7.38
CA LEU A 108 -9.16 1.70 -6.18
C LEU A 108 -9.63 2.49 -4.96
N MET A 109 -9.29 3.77 -4.86
CA MET A 109 -9.81 4.62 -3.78
C MET A 109 -11.33 4.72 -3.81
N ASP A 110 -11.91 4.91 -5.00
CA ASP A 110 -13.36 4.95 -5.19
C ASP A 110 -14.00 3.58 -4.83
N TYR A 111 -13.36 2.48 -5.22
CA TYR A 111 -13.77 1.13 -4.82
C TYR A 111 -13.78 0.96 -3.29
N LEU A 112 -12.66 1.26 -2.62
CA LEU A 112 -12.55 1.15 -1.16
C LEU A 112 -13.61 2.01 -0.46
N GLN A 113 -13.87 3.22 -0.95
CA GLN A 113 -14.91 4.10 -0.40
C GLN A 113 -16.33 3.57 -0.63
N SER A 114 -16.58 2.89 -1.75
CA SER A 114 -17.89 2.31 -2.06
C SER A 114 -18.24 1.14 -1.12
N ARG A 115 -17.26 0.30 -0.76
CA ARG A 115 -17.46 -0.88 0.11
C ARG A 115 -17.97 -0.50 1.50
N ARG A 116 -17.54 0.66 2.02
CA ARG A 116 -18.08 1.21 3.27
C ARG A 116 -19.60 1.37 3.25
N LYS A 117 -20.17 1.82 2.13
CA LYS A 117 -21.62 2.02 2.01
C LYS A 117 -22.39 0.70 2.13
N THR A 118 -21.81 -0.39 1.63
CA THR A 118 -22.42 -1.72 1.68
C THR A 118 -22.37 -2.30 3.10
N THR A 119 -21.24 -2.15 3.81
CA THR A 119 -21.11 -2.63 5.20
C THR A 119 -22.01 -1.87 6.17
N GLN A 120 -22.24 -0.57 5.95
CA GLN A 120 -23.16 0.22 6.77
C GLN A 120 -24.65 -0.02 6.46
N ALA A 121 -24.99 -0.56 5.28
CA ALA A 121 -26.36 -0.89 4.90
C ALA A 121 -26.79 -2.30 5.34
N SER A 122 -25.86 -3.11 5.86
CA SER A 122 -26.07 -4.51 6.26
C SER A 122 -25.90 -4.74 7.77
N ALA A 123 -25.69 -3.68 8.55
CA ALA A 123 -25.64 -3.65 10.01
C ALA A 123 -26.86 -2.90 10.57
#